data_AF-A0A015INE7-F1
#
_entry.id   AF-A0A015INE7-F1
#
_cell.length_a   1.000
_cell.length_b   1.000
_cell.length_c   1.000
_cell.angle_alpha   90.00
_cell.angle_beta   90.00
_cell.angle_gamma   90.00
#
_symmetry.space_group_name_H-M   'P 1'
#
loop_
_entity.id
_entity.type
_entity.pdbx_description
1 polymer ?
#
loop_
_entity_poly.entity_id
_entity_poly.type
_entity_poly.pdbx_seq_one_letter_code
_entity_poly.pdbx_strand_id
1 'polypeptide(L)'
;MLMACSSSSRPHNGVGILLRNSLHKHVQTIDLWNGRLLKLDLFFHQTKISIIFIYYPPSGSIHQSICADLIAKLLSWLDHARANNYFVIILGDFNIDEVAHSNYSSTHFKLLRLLSSQFFTDHQAHSSTDGPDPTFFHDNGSSRLDYIWSSPGFPALVFFRKCSCLAILAKSRLKQKKELRTIFFYTSTSDEQWNNFTTEVDDSLGVYLDRQYNSRLDFSFLSLDRMWHALKAVILSAAIETLPFQKVSNTHRHSYSPELTKLIAINKFLDRFLYRLTTRRSIRPTQISQMMAVLPSHLDNLVSLLPDYLVPTYSTTPVSEFKLFLRSQKNLVSAFLSTKFAQHFTDSVEYYTALRDEHFSTSLGTFIDSALSIEKRSIVLDRVLVVLDLIPTLLTDPSNIK
;
A
#
# COMPACT_ATOMS: atom_id res chain seq x y z
N MET A 1 1.64 7.04 -20.06
CA MET A 1 1.91 5.67 -19.57
C MET A 1 3.18 5.24 -20.27
N LEU A 2 4.17 4.66 -19.56
CA LEU A 2 5.38 4.15 -20.22
C LEU A 2 5.25 2.65 -20.38
N MET A 3 5.45 2.16 -21.59
CA MET A 3 5.43 0.75 -21.95
C MET A 3 6.82 0.39 -22.48
N ALA A 4 7.42 -0.65 -21.90
CA ALA A 4 8.65 -1.23 -22.41
C ALA A 4 8.45 -2.72 -22.64
N CYS A 5 8.79 -3.19 -23.82
CA CYS A 5 8.57 -4.58 -24.26
C CYS A 5 9.85 -5.14 -24.88
N SER A 6 10.14 -6.41 -24.62
CA SER A 6 11.14 -7.14 -25.39
C SER A 6 10.54 -7.63 -26.71
N SER A 7 11.26 -7.44 -27.83
CA SER A 7 11.00 -8.19 -29.05
C SER A 7 11.79 -9.51 -29.03
N SER A 8 11.14 -10.61 -29.40
CA SER A 8 11.73 -11.95 -29.56
C SER A 8 11.42 -12.44 -30.96
N SER A 9 12.38 -13.09 -31.62
CA SER A 9 12.17 -13.75 -32.92
C SER A 9 11.29 -15.00 -32.82
N ARG A 10 11.08 -15.52 -31.62
CA ARG A 10 10.15 -16.63 -31.35
C ARG A 10 8.78 -16.06 -30.95
N PRO A 11 7.67 -16.51 -31.57
CA PRO A 11 6.33 -15.97 -31.35
C PRO A 11 5.77 -16.19 -29.93
N HIS A 12 6.42 -17.05 -29.13
CA HIS A 12 5.97 -17.43 -27.78
C HIS A 12 6.77 -16.78 -26.63
N ASN A 13 7.65 -15.81 -26.91
CA ASN A 13 8.35 -15.08 -25.85
C ASN A 13 8.05 -13.57 -25.93
N GLY A 14 8.03 -12.92 -24.77
CA GLY A 14 7.88 -11.48 -24.67
C GLY A 14 7.54 -11.10 -23.24
N VAL A 15 8.33 -10.17 -22.69
CA VAL A 15 8.07 -9.57 -21.37
C VAL A 15 7.84 -8.08 -21.55
N GLY A 16 6.83 -7.56 -20.86
CA GLY A 16 6.44 -6.16 -20.93
C GLY A 16 6.14 -5.61 -19.54
N ILE A 17 6.51 -4.36 -19.31
CA ILE A 17 6.15 -3.64 -18.09
C ILE A 17 5.38 -2.36 -18.42
N LEU A 18 4.31 -2.13 -17.68
CA LEU A 18 3.47 -0.95 -17.81
C LEU A 18 3.60 -0.08 -16.57
N LEU A 19 4.08 1.14 -16.76
CA LEU A 19 4.38 2.04 -15.66
C LEU A 19 3.48 3.28 -15.67
N ARG A 20 2.95 3.62 -14.49
CA ARG A 20 2.18 4.86 -14.30
C ARG A 20 3.05 6.08 -14.64
N ASN A 21 2.48 7.06 -15.32
CA ASN A 21 3.23 8.23 -15.82
C ASN A 21 4.01 8.98 -14.73
N SER A 22 3.51 8.95 -13.49
CA SER A 22 4.17 9.57 -12.33
C SER A 22 5.54 8.98 -11.99
N LEU A 23 5.77 7.71 -12.35
CA LEU A 23 7.01 6.99 -12.08
C LEU A 23 8.01 7.07 -13.24
N HIS A 24 7.59 7.53 -14.43
CA HIS A 24 8.45 7.69 -15.61
C HIS A 24 9.74 8.45 -15.30
N LYS A 25 9.65 9.57 -14.59
CA LYS A 25 10.81 10.42 -14.25
C LYS A 25 11.84 9.75 -13.32
N HIS A 26 11.48 8.62 -12.71
CA HIS A 26 12.37 7.86 -11.83
C HIS A 26 13.08 6.73 -12.57
N VAL A 27 12.60 6.35 -13.76
CA VAL A 27 13.22 5.33 -14.61
C VAL A 27 14.60 5.80 -15.05
N GLN A 28 15.61 4.97 -14.81
CA GLN A 28 16.98 5.22 -15.26
C GLN A 28 17.36 4.30 -16.41
N THR A 29 17.15 3.01 -16.23
CA THR A 29 17.54 2.00 -17.21
C THR A 29 16.45 0.96 -17.36
N ILE A 30 16.35 0.43 -18.57
CA ILE A 30 15.49 -0.68 -18.94
C ILE A 30 16.38 -1.67 -19.68
N ASP A 31 16.66 -2.80 -19.05
CA ASP A 31 17.50 -3.84 -19.61
C ASP A 31 16.63 -5.05 -19.95
N LEU A 32 16.74 -5.52 -21.19
CA LEU A 32 16.00 -6.67 -21.69
C LEU A 32 16.98 -7.81 -21.97
N TRP A 33 16.57 -9.05 -21.71
CA TRP A 33 17.40 -10.20 -22.05
C TRP A 33 16.53 -11.36 -22.57
N ASN A 34 16.79 -11.72 -23.84
CA ASN A 34 16.25 -12.87 -24.56
C ASN A 34 14.71 -13.05 -24.50
N GLY A 35 13.95 -11.97 -24.31
CA GLY A 35 12.49 -12.02 -24.16
C GLY A 35 12.01 -12.74 -22.90
N ARG A 36 12.88 -12.96 -21.92
CA ARG A 36 12.59 -13.71 -20.68
C ARG A 36 12.89 -12.94 -19.40
N LEU A 37 13.76 -11.94 -19.49
CA LEU A 37 14.06 -11.06 -18.38
C LEU A 37 13.88 -9.61 -18.82
N LEU A 38 13.27 -8.81 -17.96
CA LEU A 38 13.20 -7.36 -18.07
C LEU A 38 13.55 -6.77 -16.73
N LYS A 39 14.58 -5.93 -16.67
CA LYS A 39 14.94 -5.16 -15.48
C LYS A 39 14.65 -3.69 -15.71
N LEU A 40 13.96 -3.08 -14.75
CA LEU A 40 13.66 -1.65 -14.69
C LEU A 40 14.30 -1.07 -13.43
N ASP A 41 15.27 -0.17 -13.59
CA ASP A 41 15.89 0.52 -12.45
C ASP A 41 15.20 1.88 -12.21
N LEU A 42 14.74 2.07 -10.98
CA LEU A 42 14.05 3.27 -10.50
C LEU A 42 14.88 3.97 -9.43
N PHE A 43 15.20 5.24 -9.65
CA PHE A 43 15.92 6.06 -8.67
C PHE A 43 14.97 7.05 -8.01
N PHE A 44 14.80 6.86 -6.71
CA PHE A 44 14.09 7.74 -5.81
C PHE A 44 15.09 8.51 -4.93
N HIS A 45 14.59 9.51 -4.22
CA HIS A 45 15.43 10.25 -3.28
C HIS A 45 15.91 9.28 -2.18
N GLN A 46 17.22 9.01 -2.15
CA GLN A 46 17.90 8.11 -1.20
C GLN A 46 17.57 6.61 -1.35
N THR A 47 16.90 6.18 -2.41
CA THR A 47 16.55 4.77 -2.61
C THR A 47 16.63 4.39 -4.07
N LYS A 48 17.27 3.25 -4.36
CA LYS A 48 17.31 2.65 -5.69
C LYS A 48 16.54 1.34 -5.65
N ILE A 49 15.67 1.13 -6.63
CA ILE A 49 14.85 -0.08 -6.73
C ILE A 49 15.04 -0.67 -8.12
N SER A 50 15.42 -1.94 -8.20
CA SER A 50 15.38 -2.73 -9.43
C SER A 50 14.13 -3.60 -9.41
N ILE A 51 13.27 -3.42 -10.41
CA ILE A 51 12.14 -4.32 -10.66
C ILE A 51 12.56 -5.27 -11.78
N ILE A 52 12.59 -6.57 -11.50
CA ILE A 52 12.97 -7.61 -12.44
C ILE A 52 11.73 -8.45 -12.74
N PHE A 53 11.27 -8.42 -13.99
CA PHE A 53 10.26 -9.32 -14.50
C PHE A 53 10.92 -10.57 -15.09
N ILE A 54 10.44 -11.75 -14.70
CA ILE A 54 10.94 -13.05 -15.14
C ILE A 54 9.82 -13.81 -15.87
N TYR A 55 10.18 -14.39 -17.02
CA TYR A 55 9.45 -15.46 -17.68
C TYR A 55 10.37 -16.69 -17.76
N TYR A 56 10.31 -17.50 -16.69
CA TYR A 56 11.15 -18.67 -16.55
C TYR A 56 10.60 -19.79 -17.45
N PRO A 57 11.45 -20.48 -18.24
CA PRO A 57 10.97 -21.54 -19.12
C PRO A 57 10.26 -22.67 -18.36
N PRO A 58 9.23 -23.29 -18.95
CA PRO A 58 8.61 -24.48 -18.37
C PRO A 58 9.59 -25.65 -18.29
N SER A 59 9.28 -26.61 -17.42
CA SER A 59 10.10 -27.81 -17.22
C SER A 59 10.27 -28.60 -18.52
N GLY A 60 11.51 -28.92 -18.89
CA GLY A 60 11.82 -29.71 -20.08
C GLY A 60 13.32 -29.70 -20.41
N SER A 61 13.82 -30.81 -20.95
CA SER A 61 15.24 -30.99 -21.30
C SER A 61 15.75 -29.95 -22.30
N ILE A 62 14.88 -29.51 -23.22
CA ILE A 62 15.16 -28.49 -24.26
C ILE A 62 15.46 -27.12 -23.63
N HIS A 63 15.03 -26.87 -22.40
CA HIS A 63 15.14 -25.56 -21.74
C HIS A 63 16.25 -25.50 -20.69
N GLN A 64 16.97 -26.59 -20.42
CA GLN A 64 17.94 -26.64 -19.32
C GLN A 64 19.10 -25.63 -19.49
N SER A 65 19.63 -25.47 -20.70
CA SER A 65 20.67 -24.48 -21.01
C SER A 65 20.15 -23.05 -20.86
N ILE A 66 18.93 -22.78 -21.36
CA ILE A 66 18.27 -21.48 -21.26
C ILE A 66 18.02 -21.11 -19.79
N CYS A 67 17.59 -22.05 -18.95
CA CYS A 67 17.41 -21.84 -17.53
C CYS A 67 18.73 -21.51 -16.82
N ALA A 68 19.82 -22.20 -17.18
CA ALA A 68 21.14 -21.93 -16.63
C ALA A 68 21.63 -20.51 -16.99
N ASP A 69 21.51 -20.13 -18.27
CA ASP A 69 21.89 -18.79 -18.74
C ASP A 69 21.03 -17.69 -18.12
N LEU A 70 19.73 -17.94 -17.97
CA LEU A 70 18.80 -17.03 -17.31
C LEU A 70 19.19 -16.81 -15.85
N ILE A 71 19.47 -17.89 -15.11
CA ILE A 71 19.93 -17.81 -13.71
C ILE A 71 21.26 -17.05 -13.63
N ALA A 72 22.22 -17.33 -14.53
CA ALA A 72 23.50 -16.62 -14.55
C ALA A 72 23.30 -15.11 -14.81
N LYS A 73 22.42 -14.75 -15.74
CA LYS A 73 22.09 -13.35 -16.02
C LYS A 73 21.39 -12.67 -14.86
N LEU A 74 20.43 -13.36 -14.22
CA LEU A 74 19.75 -12.87 -13.03
C LEU A 74 20.76 -12.61 -11.91
N LEU A 75 21.63 -13.56 -11.60
CA LEU A 75 22.67 -13.42 -10.57
C LEU A 75 23.58 -12.22 -10.83
N SER A 76 24.00 -12.01 -12.09
CA SER A 76 24.77 -10.82 -12.47
C SER A 76 24.04 -9.50 -12.12
N TRP A 77 22.72 -9.43 -12.32
CA TRP A 77 21.93 -8.27 -11.92
C TRP A 77 21.77 -8.16 -10.40
N LEU A 78 21.61 -9.28 -9.69
CA LEU A 78 21.50 -9.29 -8.23
C LEU A 78 22.81 -8.86 -7.55
N ASP A 79 23.95 -9.30 -8.06
CA ASP A 79 25.27 -8.90 -7.56
C ASP A 79 25.52 -7.42 -7.80
N HIS A 80 25.14 -6.91 -8.97
CA HIS A 80 25.20 -5.47 -9.26
C HIS A 80 24.30 -4.67 -8.31
N ALA A 81 23.06 -5.12 -8.10
CA ALA A 81 22.11 -4.48 -7.20
C ALA A 81 22.65 -4.44 -5.76
N ARG A 82 23.22 -5.55 -5.28
CA ARG A 82 23.85 -5.65 -3.95
C ARG A 82 25.04 -4.71 -3.81
N ALA A 83 25.96 -4.71 -4.77
CA ALA A 83 27.15 -3.85 -4.76
C ALA A 83 26.79 -2.35 -4.76
N ASN A 84 25.64 -1.99 -5.31
CA ASN A 84 25.22 -0.59 -5.47
C ASN A 84 24.05 -0.17 -4.57
N ASN A 85 23.71 -0.99 -3.56
CA ASN A 85 22.66 -0.74 -2.56
C ASN A 85 21.25 -0.52 -3.16
N TYR A 86 20.86 -1.38 -4.09
CA TYR A 86 19.51 -1.42 -4.63
C TYR A 86 18.65 -2.37 -3.80
N PHE A 87 17.39 -2.01 -3.59
CA PHE A 87 16.37 -3.00 -3.30
C PHE A 87 15.93 -3.68 -4.58
N VAL A 88 15.69 -4.99 -4.52
CA VAL A 88 15.27 -5.76 -5.69
C VAL A 88 13.88 -6.32 -5.45
N ILE A 89 13.01 -6.18 -6.45
CA ILE A 89 11.72 -6.85 -6.53
C ILE A 89 11.77 -7.75 -7.76
N ILE A 90 11.50 -9.03 -7.59
CA ILE A 90 11.45 -10.00 -8.67
C ILE A 90 10.01 -10.48 -8.79
N LEU A 91 9.43 -10.42 -9.98
CA LEU A 91 8.07 -10.88 -10.23
C LEU A 91 7.89 -11.50 -11.60
N GLY A 92 6.82 -12.25 -11.80
CA GLY A 92 6.43 -12.81 -13.09
C GLY A 92 6.12 -14.30 -12.99
N ASP A 93 6.15 -14.97 -14.14
CA ASP A 93 5.85 -16.40 -14.27
C ASP A 93 7.15 -17.20 -14.14
N PHE A 94 7.22 -17.99 -13.07
CA PHE A 94 8.36 -18.83 -12.73
C PHE A 94 8.21 -20.25 -13.27
N ASN A 95 7.02 -20.67 -13.73
CA ASN A 95 6.75 -22.04 -14.17
C ASN A 95 7.24 -23.14 -13.18
N ILE A 96 7.34 -22.82 -11.89
CA ILE A 96 7.81 -23.71 -10.82
C ILE A 96 6.80 -23.65 -9.68
N ASP A 97 6.35 -24.81 -9.19
CA ASP A 97 5.53 -24.95 -7.99
C ASP A 97 6.10 -26.12 -7.17
N GLU A 98 6.58 -25.88 -5.94
CA GLU A 98 7.19 -26.93 -5.10
C GLU A 98 6.21 -28.02 -4.66
N VAL A 99 4.91 -27.68 -4.55
CA VAL A 99 3.87 -28.61 -4.12
C VAL A 99 3.33 -29.37 -5.32
N ALA A 100 2.85 -28.65 -6.33
CA ALA A 100 2.24 -29.26 -7.52
C ALA A 100 3.26 -30.02 -8.37
N HIS A 101 4.52 -29.58 -8.41
CA HIS A 101 5.58 -30.26 -9.15
C HIS A 101 6.52 -31.08 -8.27
N SER A 102 6.09 -31.51 -7.08
CA SER A 102 6.92 -32.26 -6.10
C SER A 102 7.67 -33.47 -6.69
N ASN A 103 7.13 -34.10 -7.74
CA ASN A 103 7.77 -35.22 -8.44
C ASN A 103 8.89 -34.81 -9.43
N TYR A 104 9.13 -33.53 -9.64
CA TYR A 104 10.16 -33.03 -10.58
C TYR A 104 11.56 -33.11 -9.95
N SER A 105 12.57 -33.16 -10.82
CA SER A 105 13.96 -33.16 -10.38
C SER A 105 14.29 -31.94 -9.53
N SER A 106 15.15 -32.12 -8.52
CA SER A 106 15.68 -31.05 -7.68
C SER A 106 16.28 -29.87 -8.46
N THR A 107 16.74 -30.08 -9.69
CA THR A 107 17.28 -29.01 -10.55
C THR A 107 16.20 -28.04 -11.03
N HIS A 108 14.94 -28.46 -11.10
CA HIS A 108 13.80 -27.62 -11.46
C HIS A 108 13.61 -26.48 -10.45
N PHE A 109 13.78 -26.77 -9.15
CA PHE A 109 13.62 -25.82 -8.04
C PHE A 109 14.83 -24.92 -7.78
N LYS A 110 15.86 -24.97 -8.64
CA LYS A 110 17.12 -24.25 -8.43
C LYS A 110 16.91 -22.75 -8.26
N LEU A 111 15.99 -22.15 -9.03
CA LEU A 111 15.70 -20.71 -8.94
C LEU A 111 15.10 -20.34 -7.57
N LEU A 112 14.07 -21.05 -7.10
CA LEU A 112 13.43 -20.77 -5.80
C LEU A 112 14.41 -20.96 -4.64
N ARG A 113 15.21 -22.04 -4.68
CA ARG A 113 16.25 -22.29 -3.68
C ARG A 113 17.33 -21.20 -3.68
N LEU A 114 17.72 -20.69 -4.85
CA LEU A 114 18.67 -19.57 -4.95
C LEU A 114 18.11 -18.30 -4.31
N LEU A 115 16.85 -17.94 -4.59
CA LEU A 115 16.20 -16.78 -3.99
C LEU A 115 16.08 -16.92 -2.47
N SER A 116 15.63 -18.08 -1.99
CA SER A 116 15.54 -18.40 -0.57
C SER A 116 16.90 -18.33 0.12
N SER A 117 17.96 -18.90 -0.49
CA SER A 117 19.33 -18.85 0.05
C SER A 117 19.91 -17.43 0.14
N GLN A 118 19.40 -16.49 -0.65
CA GLN A 118 19.76 -15.07 -0.60
C GLN A 118 18.78 -14.26 0.26
N PHE A 119 17.97 -14.94 1.07
CA PHE A 119 16.99 -14.36 2.00
C PHE A 119 15.93 -13.48 1.33
N PHE A 120 15.61 -13.72 0.06
CA PHE A 120 14.48 -13.04 -0.55
C PHE A 120 13.19 -13.51 0.11
N THR A 121 12.27 -12.58 0.33
CA THR A 121 10.96 -12.86 0.93
C THR A 121 9.93 -13.07 -0.18
N ASP A 122 9.25 -14.21 -0.14
CA ASP A 122 8.05 -14.48 -0.95
C ASP A 122 6.83 -13.81 -0.31
N HIS A 123 6.20 -12.87 -1.03
CA HIS A 123 5.08 -12.08 -0.51
C HIS A 123 3.72 -12.76 -0.62
N GLN A 124 3.60 -13.83 -1.41
CA GLN A 124 2.35 -14.57 -1.54
C GLN A 124 2.32 -15.79 -0.62
N ALA A 125 3.47 -16.32 -0.16
CA ALA A 125 3.51 -17.47 0.76
C ALA A 125 2.79 -17.26 2.10
N HIS A 126 2.51 -16.01 2.49
CA HIS A 126 1.90 -15.63 3.76
C HIS A 126 0.51 -14.98 3.63
N SER A 127 -0.17 -15.14 2.47
CA SER A 127 -1.44 -14.49 2.20
C SER A 127 -2.65 -15.15 2.88
N SER A 128 -2.58 -16.43 3.24
CA SER A 128 -3.70 -17.17 3.87
C SER A 128 -3.22 -18.18 4.93
N THR A 129 -4.14 -18.65 5.76
CA THR A 129 -3.94 -19.72 6.75
C THR A 129 -3.78 -21.11 6.11
N ASP A 130 -4.28 -21.29 4.88
CA ASP A 130 -4.33 -22.57 4.15
C ASP A 130 -3.25 -22.69 3.06
N GLY A 131 -2.34 -21.71 2.98
CA GLY A 131 -1.29 -21.62 1.96
C GLY A 131 -1.64 -20.65 0.82
N PRO A 132 -0.69 -20.39 -0.09
CA PRO A 132 -0.89 -19.42 -1.16
C PRO A 132 -1.86 -19.95 -2.24
N ASP A 133 -2.73 -19.07 -2.75
CA ASP A 133 -3.68 -19.42 -3.82
C ASP A 133 -2.94 -19.79 -5.13
N PRO A 134 -3.48 -20.74 -5.92
CA PRO A 134 -2.93 -21.05 -7.24
C PRO A 134 -3.11 -19.87 -8.19
N THR A 135 -2.18 -19.70 -9.12
CA THR A 135 -2.19 -18.62 -10.12
C THR A 135 -2.47 -19.14 -11.54
N PHE A 136 -2.39 -20.46 -11.74
CA PHE A 136 -2.62 -21.15 -12.99
C PHE A 136 -3.58 -22.33 -12.78
N PHE A 137 -4.56 -22.46 -13.68
CA PHE A 137 -5.56 -23.53 -13.67
C PHE A 137 -5.49 -24.29 -15.00
N HIS A 138 -5.58 -25.62 -14.94
CA HIS A 138 -5.62 -26.52 -16.07
C HIS A 138 -6.62 -27.64 -15.81
N ASP A 139 -6.96 -28.42 -16.84
CA ASP A 139 -8.11 -29.34 -16.81
C ASP A 139 -8.12 -30.33 -15.63
N ASN A 140 -6.94 -30.70 -15.11
CA ASN A 140 -6.78 -31.69 -14.04
C ASN A 140 -6.19 -31.13 -12.74
N GLY A 141 -6.10 -29.81 -12.58
CA GLY A 141 -5.50 -29.24 -11.37
C GLY A 141 -5.17 -27.76 -11.43
N SER A 142 -4.44 -27.31 -10.43
CA SER A 142 -3.99 -25.94 -10.31
C SER A 142 -2.57 -25.88 -9.76
N SER A 143 -1.83 -24.85 -10.16
CA SER A 143 -0.46 -24.61 -9.72
C SER A 143 -0.27 -23.13 -9.45
N ARG A 144 0.60 -22.80 -8.51
CA ARG A 144 1.10 -21.45 -8.29
C ARG A 144 2.38 -21.27 -9.10
N LEU A 145 2.27 -20.61 -10.25
CA LEU A 145 3.40 -20.38 -11.16
C LEU A 145 3.90 -18.94 -11.11
N ASP A 146 3.09 -18.00 -10.64
CA ASP A 146 3.44 -16.59 -10.55
C ASP A 146 3.90 -16.24 -9.14
N TYR A 147 5.01 -15.51 -9.05
CA TYR A 147 5.62 -15.17 -7.76
C TYR A 147 5.96 -13.68 -7.68
N ILE A 148 6.00 -13.16 -6.45
CA ILE A 148 6.55 -11.84 -6.13
C ILE A 148 7.51 -12.00 -4.95
N TRP A 149 8.80 -11.78 -5.22
CA TRP A 149 9.88 -11.83 -4.25
C TRP A 149 10.50 -10.46 -4.04
N SER A 150 10.99 -10.16 -2.84
CA SER A 150 11.82 -8.97 -2.62
C SER A 150 13.09 -9.28 -1.85
N SER A 151 14.14 -8.49 -2.10
CA SER A 151 15.39 -8.56 -1.36
C SER A 151 15.18 -8.24 0.13
N PRO A 152 16.07 -8.73 1.02
CA PRO A 152 16.07 -8.40 2.44
C PRO A 152 16.00 -6.89 2.71
N GLY A 153 15.25 -6.50 3.74
CA GLY A 153 15.13 -5.10 4.16
C GLY A 153 14.25 -4.22 3.26
N PHE A 154 13.70 -4.75 2.17
CA PHE A 154 12.68 -4.04 1.40
C PHE A 154 11.38 -3.91 2.24
N PRO A 155 10.78 -2.71 2.39
CA PRO A 155 9.60 -2.48 3.22
C PRO A 155 8.30 -3.01 2.56
N ALA A 156 8.26 -4.32 2.29
CA ALA A 156 7.25 -4.98 1.49
C ALA A 156 5.88 -5.12 2.16
N LEU A 157 5.85 -5.29 3.49
CA LEU A 157 4.61 -5.44 4.26
C LEU A 157 3.67 -4.24 4.11
N VAL A 158 4.24 -3.06 3.83
CA VAL A 158 3.50 -1.84 3.53
C VAL A 158 3.07 -1.80 2.05
N PHE A 159 3.89 -2.31 1.13
CA PHE A 159 3.67 -2.18 -0.32
C PHE A 159 2.69 -3.19 -0.90
N PHE A 160 2.70 -4.45 -0.44
CA PHE A 160 1.97 -5.56 -1.07
C PHE A 160 0.78 -6.08 -0.26
N ARG A 161 0.81 -5.98 1.09
CA ARG A 161 -0.23 -6.59 1.94
C ARG A 161 -1.54 -5.80 2.02
N LYS A 162 -1.58 -4.61 1.41
CA LYS A 162 -2.78 -3.80 1.24
C LYS A 162 -2.54 -2.79 0.12
N CYS A 163 -3.36 -2.80 -0.94
CA CYS A 163 -3.67 -1.62 -1.76
C CYS A 163 -4.38 -0.51 -0.94
N SER A 164 -3.98 -0.36 0.32
CA SER A 164 -4.28 0.74 1.23
C SER A 164 -3.05 1.00 2.11
N CYS A 165 -1.84 0.99 1.52
CA CYS A 165 -0.80 1.87 2.01
C CYS A 165 -1.27 3.31 1.81
N LEU A 166 -2.03 3.79 2.80
CA LEU A 166 -2.11 5.19 3.15
C LEU A 166 -0.68 5.64 3.51
N ALA A 167 0.18 5.76 2.50
CA ALA A 167 1.03 6.91 2.44
C ALA A 167 0.03 8.06 2.52
N ILE A 168 -0.16 8.62 3.72
CA ILE A 168 -0.88 9.87 3.91
C ILE A 168 -0.07 10.87 3.08
N LEU A 169 -0.43 10.99 1.81
CA LEU A 169 0.19 11.90 0.88
C LEU A 169 0.06 13.27 1.55
N ALA A 170 1.16 13.99 1.66
CA ALA A 170 1.17 15.29 2.30
C ALA A 170 0.00 16.13 1.75
N LYS A 171 -0.74 16.81 2.63
CA LYS A 171 -1.95 17.56 2.23
C LYS A 171 -1.69 18.53 1.07
N SER A 172 -0.49 19.10 1.04
CA SER A 172 0.01 19.95 -0.06
C SER A 172 0.09 19.21 -1.39
N ARG A 173 0.58 17.97 -1.40
CA ARG A 173 0.65 17.12 -2.60
C ARG A 173 -0.74 16.74 -3.11
N LEU A 174 -1.64 16.29 -2.22
CA LEU A 174 -3.02 15.95 -2.59
C LEU A 174 -3.72 17.14 -3.25
N LYS A 175 -3.56 18.35 -2.69
CA LYS A 175 -4.07 19.60 -3.26
C LYS A 175 -3.40 19.96 -4.59
N GLN A 176 -2.06 19.88 -4.70
CA GLN A 176 -1.33 20.18 -5.94
C GLN A 176 -1.68 19.22 -7.08
N LYS A 177 -1.94 17.95 -6.77
CA LYS A 177 -2.26 16.92 -7.76
C LYS A 177 -3.76 16.75 -8.02
N LYS A 178 -4.61 17.55 -7.36
CA LYS A 178 -6.08 17.48 -7.45
C LYS A 178 -6.61 16.06 -7.19
N GLU A 179 -5.97 15.32 -6.31
CA GLU A 179 -6.39 13.98 -5.91
C GLU A 179 -7.55 14.12 -4.90
N LEU A 180 -8.78 14.12 -5.44
CA LEU A 180 -10.04 14.31 -4.72
C LEU A 180 -10.88 13.03 -4.77
N ARG A 181 -11.67 12.77 -3.74
CA ARG A 181 -12.74 11.75 -3.79
C ARG A 181 -14.08 12.43 -4.01
N THR A 182 -14.95 11.79 -4.79
CA THR A 182 -16.34 12.20 -4.97
C THR A 182 -17.16 11.67 -3.80
N ILE A 183 -17.95 12.53 -3.17
CA ILE A 183 -18.96 12.17 -2.16
C ILE A 183 -20.31 12.62 -2.72
N PHE A 184 -21.22 11.67 -2.89
CA PHE A 184 -22.61 11.92 -3.27
C PHE A 184 -23.44 12.31 -2.06
N PHE A 185 -24.39 13.22 -2.25
CA PHE A 185 -25.24 13.73 -1.18
C PHE A 185 -26.60 13.04 -1.14
N TYR A 186 -26.62 11.75 -0.79
CA TYR A 186 -27.82 10.92 -0.85
C TYR A 186 -29.03 11.47 -0.08
N THR A 187 -28.80 12.11 1.08
CA THR A 187 -29.87 12.64 1.94
C THR A 187 -30.51 13.93 1.42
N SER A 188 -29.88 14.59 0.44
CA SER A 188 -30.41 15.82 -0.17
C SER A 188 -30.77 15.62 -1.64
N THR A 189 -30.70 14.38 -2.14
CA THR A 189 -31.14 14.03 -3.49
C THR A 189 -32.67 14.05 -3.54
N SER A 190 -33.25 14.71 -4.54
CA SER A 190 -34.71 14.71 -4.74
C SER A 190 -35.19 13.40 -5.38
N ASP A 191 -36.48 13.10 -5.26
CA ASP A 191 -37.07 11.92 -5.91
C ASP A 191 -36.91 11.97 -7.44
N GLU A 192 -36.97 13.16 -8.04
CA GLU A 192 -36.71 13.36 -9.47
C GLU A 192 -35.28 12.95 -9.86
N GLN A 193 -34.28 13.30 -9.04
CA GLN A 193 -32.89 12.92 -9.28
C GLN A 193 -32.67 11.41 -9.11
N TRP A 194 -33.37 10.78 -8.16
CA TRP A 194 -33.35 9.32 -8.00
C TRP A 194 -34.01 8.59 -9.18
N ASN A 195 -35.12 9.14 -9.70
CA ASN A 195 -35.76 8.61 -10.89
C ASN A 195 -34.85 8.73 -12.11
N ASN A 196 -34.22 9.89 -12.31
CA ASN A 196 -33.25 10.08 -13.39
C ASN A 196 -32.04 9.15 -13.26
N PHE A 197 -31.53 8.95 -12.05
CA PHE A 197 -30.46 7.98 -11.77
C PHE A 197 -30.87 6.55 -12.15
N THR A 198 -32.08 6.14 -11.78
CA THR A 198 -32.58 4.78 -12.05
C THR A 198 -32.74 4.55 -13.54
N THR A 199 -33.37 5.50 -14.25
CA THR A 199 -33.52 5.45 -15.71
C THR A 199 -32.15 5.39 -16.40
N GLU A 200 -31.20 6.21 -15.98
CA GLU A 200 -29.85 6.23 -16.58
C GLU A 200 -29.09 4.91 -16.34
N VAL A 201 -29.23 4.30 -15.15
CA VAL A 201 -28.65 2.98 -14.87
C VAL A 201 -29.25 1.92 -15.79
N ASP A 202 -30.58 1.89 -15.92
CA ASP A 202 -31.28 0.88 -16.73
C ASP A 202 -30.95 1.03 -18.22
N ASP A 203 -30.96 2.26 -18.75
CA ASP A 203 -30.63 2.56 -20.14
C ASP A 203 -29.16 2.22 -20.44
N SER A 204 -28.23 2.66 -19.60
CA SER A 204 -26.80 2.38 -19.77
C SER A 204 -26.47 0.88 -19.62
N LEU A 205 -27.17 0.16 -18.73
CA LEU A 205 -27.01 -1.29 -18.59
C LEU A 205 -27.55 -2.03 -19.81
N GLY A 206 -28.72 -1.63 -20.32
CA GLY A 206 -29.30 -2.17 -21.55
C GLY A 206 -28.35 -2.04 -22.74
N VAL A 207 -27.80 -0.84 -22.96
CA VAL A 207 -26.81 -0.58 -24.02
C VAL A 207 -25.54 -1.44 -23.83
N TYR A 208 -25.09 -1.61 -22.59
CA TYR A 208 -23.90 -2.43 -22.31
C TYR A 208 -24.14 -3.90 -22.64
N LEU A 209 -25.30 -4.44 -22.24
CA LEU A 209 -25.68 -5.82 -22.50
C LEU A 209 -25.87 -6.06 -24.01
N ASP A 210 -26.57 -5.17 -24.71
CA ASP A 210 -26.81 -5.29 -26.15
C ASP A 210 -25.53 -5.19 -27.00
N ARG A 211 -24.57 -4.33 -26.61
CA ARG A 211 -23.29 -4.19 -27.32
C ARG A 211 -22.38 -5.40 -27.16
N GLN A 212 -22.44 -6.05 -26.01
CA GLN A 212 -21.48 -7.08 -25.64
C GLN A 212 -22.02 -8.50 -25.89
N TYR A 213 -23.35 -8.65 -25.96
CA TYR A 213 -24.02 -9.95 -26.07
C TYR A 213 -25.14 -9.88 -27.12
N ASN A 214 -24.89 -10.41 -28.32
CA ASN A 214 -25.97 -10.63 -29.30
C ASN A 214 -27.03 -11.56 -28.69
N SER A 215 -28.30 -11.34 -29.06
CA SER A 215 -29.56 -11.88 -28.51
C SER A 215 -29.74 -13.41 -28.43
N ARG A 216 -28.67 -14.19 -28.61
CA ARG A 216 -28.59 -15.58 -28.23
C ARG A 216 -27.36 -15.71 -27.34
N LEU A 217 -27.53 -16.03 -26.05
CA LEU A 217 -26.73 -17.08 -25.40
C LEU A 217 -27.05 -17.29 -23.91
N ASP A 218 -26.63 -18.49 -23.52
CA ASP A 218 -26.74 -19.22 -22.27
C ASP A 218 -25.85 -18.62 -21.16
N PHE A 219 -26.38 -18.48 -19.94
CA PHE A 219 -25.76 -17.78 -18.79
C PHE A 219 -24.46 -18.45 -18.27
N SER A 220 -24.14 -19.65 -18.76
CA SER A 220 -23.02 -20.50 -18.32
C SER A 220 -21.62 -20.02 -18.78
N PHE A 221 -21.54 -19.11 -19.75
CA PHE A 221 -20.26 -18.57 -20.28
C PHE A 221 -19.88 -17.19 -19.71
N LEU A 222 -20.66 -16.65 -18.78
CA LEU A 222 -20.45 -15.30 -18.25
C LEU A 222 -19.42 -15.29 -17.11
N SER A 223 -18.30 -14.60 -17.32
CA SER A 223 -17.36 -14.29 -16.24
C SER A 223 -18.03 -13.31 -15.27
N LEU A 224 -18.28 -13.77 -14.05
CA LEU A 224 -18.94 -13.01 -12.97
C LEU A 224 -18.21 -11.68 -12.70
N ASP A 225 -16.88 -11.68 -12.79
CA ASP A 225 -16.06 -10.47 -12.64
C ASP A 225 -16.35 -9.43 -13.72
N ARG A 226 -16.54 -9.85 -14.99
CA ARG A 226 -16.86 -8.91 -16.08
C ARG A 226 -18.21 -8.26 -15.88
N MET A 227 -19.22 -9.04 -15.47
CA MET A 227 -20.55 -8.51 -15.14
C MET A 227 -20.48 -7.54 -13.95
N TRP A 228 -19.70 -7.88 -12.93
CA TRP A 228 -19.53 -7.02 -11.76
C TRP A 228 -18.84 -5.69 -12.11
N HIS A 229 -17.80 -5.74 -12.94
CA HIS A 229 -17.13 -4.54 -13.45
C HIS A 229 -18.06 -3.66 -14.28
N ALA A 230 -18.87 -4.28 -15.14
CA ALA A 230 -19.88 -3.59 -15.95
C ALA A 230 -20.91 -2.87 -15.07
N LEU A 231 -21.54 -3.62 -14.17
CA LEU A 231 -22.53 -3.08 -13.24
C LEU A 231 -21.96 -1.92 -12.43
N LYS A 232 -20.77 -2.10 -11.87
CA LYS A 232 -20.07 -1.05 -11.11
C LYS A 232 -19.81 0.20 -11.97
N ALA A 233 -19.39 0.03 -13.23
CA ALA A 233 -19.11 1.14 -14.12
C ALA A 233 -20.38 1.92 -14.50
N VAL A 234 -21.48 1.21 -14.76
CA VAL A 234 -22.80 1.80 -15.06
C VAL A 234 -23.31 2.59 -13.86
N ILE A 235 -23.37 1.96 -12.68
CA ILE A 235 -23.84 2.61 -11.44
C ILE A 235 -23.03 3.87 -11.13
N LEU A 236 -21.70 3.80 -11.23
CA LEU A 236 -20.84 4.95 -10.92
C LEU A 236 -20.98 6.08 -11.95
N SER A 237 -21.11 5.76 -13.24
CA SER A 237 -21.29 6.77 -14.29
C SER A 237 -22.64 7.46 -14.15
N ALA A 238 -23.72 6.69 -14.01
CA ALA A 238 -25.06 7.20 -13.79
C ALA A 238 -25.13 8.09 -12.53
N ALA A 239 -24.49 7.67 -11.43
CA ALA A 239 -24.43 8.46 -10.21
C ALA A 239 -23.71 9.81 -10.42
N ILE A 240 -22.61 9.84 -11.20
CA ILE A 240 -21.89 11.08 -11.51
C ILE A 240 -22.73 12.04 -12.36
N GLU A 241 -23.57 11.52 -13.24
CA GLU A 241 -24.37 12.33 -14.16
C GLU A 241 -25.65 12.87 -13.52
N THR A 242 -26.26 12.10 -12.62
CA THR A 242 -27.61 12.37 -12.11
C THR A 242 -27.67 12.82 -10.65
N LEU A 243 -26.71 12.38 -9.82
CA LEU A 243 -26.74 12.66 -8.38
C LEU A 243 -25.88 13.88 -8.01
N PRO A 244 -26.32 14.71 -7.05
CA PRO A 244 -25.51 15.81 -6.54
C PRO A 244 -24.29 15.26 -5.78
N PHE A 245 -23.11 15.78 -6.11
CA PHE A 245 -21.86 15.38 -5.45
C PHE A 245 -20.93 16.56 -5.16
N GLN A 246 -20.01 16.35 -4.22
CA GLN A 246 -18.87 17.23 -3.98
C GLN A 246 -17.56 16.47 -4.08
N LYS A 247 -16.50 17.16 -4.51
CA LYS A 247 -15.14 16.63 -4.51
C LYS A 247 -14.40 17.10 -3.26
N VAL A 248 -14.01 16.17 -2.39
CA VAL A 248 -13.27 16.48 -1.16
C VAL A 248 -11.85 15.94 -1.19
N SER A 249 -10.91 16.66 -0.59
CA SER A 249 -9.53 16.19 -0.45
C SER A 249 -9.45 15.06 0.56
N ASN A 250 -8.60 14.06 0.30
CA ASN A 250 -8.44 12.86 1.12
C ASN A 250 -7.63 13.14 2.40
N THR A 251 -8.09 14.07 3.24
CA THR A 251 -7.39 14.53 4.44
C THR A 251 -8.00 13.95 5.71
N HIS A 252 -8.02 12.62 5.82
CA HIS A 252 -8.29 12.00 7.12
C HIS A 252 -7.09 12.25 8.04
N ARG A 253 -7.34 12.74 9.26
CA ARG A 253 -6.32 12.78 10.33
C ARG A 253 -6.58 11.55 11.19
N HIS A 254 -5.70 10.56 11.10
CA HIS A 254 -5.66 9.55 12.16
C HIS A 254 -5.14 10.25 13.42
N SER A 255 -5.94 10.21 14.48
CA SER A 255 -5.48 10.60 15.81
C SER A 255 -4.66 9.42 16.35
N TYR A 256 -3.35 9.58 16.45
CA TYR A 256 -2.50 8.58 17.09
C TYR A 256 -2.50 8.81 18.60
N SER A 257 -2.20 7.76 19.37
CA SER A 257 -2.00 7.92 20.81
C SER A 257 -0.90 8.96 21.11
N PRO A 258 -0.91 9.59 22.30
CA PRO A 258 0.12 10.55 22.70
C PRO A 258 1.53 9.97 22.62
N GLU A 259 1.70 8.70 23.01
CA GLU A 259 2.98 7.96 22.94
C GLU A 259 3.48 7.80 21.52
N LEU A 260 2.62 7.32 20.61
CA LEU A 260 2.97 7.13 19.20
C LEU A 260 3.26 8.48 18.52
N THR A 261 2.55 9.54 18.91
CA THR A 261 2.81 10.90 18.43
C THR A 261 4.19 11.41 18.88
N LYS A 262 4.57 11.19 20.14
CA LYS A 262 5.91 11.51 20.66
C LYS A 262 6.99 10.74 19.91
N LEU A 263 6.79 9.44 19.68
CA LEU A 263 7.73 8.60 18.93
C LEU A 263 7.92 9.07 17.48
N ILE A 264 6.83 9.45 16.79
CA ILE A 264 6.88 10.05 15.45
C ILE A 264 7.68 11.36 15.46
N ALA A 265 7.51 12.20 16.49
CA ALA A 265 8.23 13.45 16.62
C ALA A 265 9.75 13.21 16.80
N ILE A 266 10.14 12.28 17.68
CA ILE A 266 11.54 11.88 17.89
C ILE A 266 12.15 11.35 16.58
N ASN A 267 11.43 10.47 15.88
CA ASN A 267 11.89 9.89 14.62
C ASN A 267 12.18 10.97 13.56
N LYS A 268 11.29 11.95 13.41
CA LYS A 268 11.45 13.10 12.50
C LYS A 268 12.59 14.03 12.91
N PHE A 269 12.76 14.24 14.21
CA PHE A 269 13.86 15.04 14.74
C PHE A 269 15.22 14.41 14.39
N LEU A 270 15.39 13.12 14.66
CA LEU A 270 16.61 12.37 14.34
C LEU A 270 16.90 12.35 12.82
N ASP A 271 15.88 12.12 11.99
CA ASP A 271 16.01 12.21 10.52
C ASP A 271 16.51 13.59 10.07
N ARG A 272 15.88 14.65 10.58
CA ARG A 272 16.26 16.02 10.25
C ARG A 272 17.68 16.32 10.71
N PHE A 273 18.09 15.79 11.86
CA PHE A 273 19.42 16.02 12.41
C PHE A 273 20.49 15.33 11.55
N LEU A 274 20.29 14.05 11.27
CA LEU A 274 21.16 13.28 10.38
C LEU A 274 21.26 13.90 9.00
N TYR A 275 20.14 14.34 8.42
CA TYR A 275 20.13 15.04 7.13
C TYR A 275 21.04 16.27 7.16
N ARG A 276 20.92 17.14 8.17
CA ARG A 276 21.74 18.35 8.26
C ARG A 276 23.23 18.07 8.46
N LEU A 277 23.57 17.02 9.19
CA LEU A 277 24.97 16.62 9.41
C LEU A 277 25.58 15.95 8.16
N THR A 278 24.76 15.42 7.24
CA THR A 278 25.21 14.68 6.05
C THR A 278 25.13 15.47 4.75
N THR A 279 24.29 16.50 4.66
CA THR A 279 24.21 17.33 3.46
C THR A 279 25.39 18.30 3.31
N ARG A 280 25.94 18.38 2.09
CA ARG A 280 27.02 19.32 1.69
C ARG A 280 26.59 20.79 1.56
N ARG A 281 25.33 21.12 1.84
CA ARG A 281 24.79 22.48 1.75
C ARG A 281 25.26 23.29 2.96
N SER A 282 25.54 24.59 2.79
CA SER A 282 26.02 25.51 3.83
C SER A 282 25.42 25.18 5.20
N ILE A 283 26.26 24.58 6.06
CA ILE A 283 25.93 24.23 7.43
C ILE A 283 25.68 25.55 8.15
N ARG A 284 24.47 25.79 8.63
CA ARG A 284 24.17 26.91 9.53
C ARG A 284 24.55 26.47 10.95
N PRO A 285 25.68 26.92 11.54
CA PRO A 285 26.17 26.40 12.81
C PRO A 285 25.13 26.60 13.93
N THR A 286 24.42 27.73 13.91
CA THR A 286 23.35 28.08 14.84
C THR A 286 22.23 27.04 14.89
N GLN A 287 21.85 26.47 13.74
CA GLN A 287 20.78 25.46 13.68
C GLN A 287 21.25 24.12 14.25
N ILE A 288 22.52 23.77 14.05
CA ILE A 288 23.10 22.57 14.67
C ILE A 288 23.16 22.75 16.18
N SER A 289 23.64 23.90 16.68
CA SER A 289 23.68 24.18 18.12
C SER A 289 22.29 24.10 18.77
N GLN A 290 21.25 24.63 18.11
CA GLN A 290 19.86 24.50 18.58
C GLN A 290 19.41 23.03 18.64
N MET A 291 19.74 22.23 17.63
CA MET A 291 19.39 20.80 17.62
C MET A 291 20.20 20.01 18.65
N MET A 292 21.47 20.36 18.88
CA MET A 292 22.30 19.78 19.95
C MET A 292 21.70 20.04 21.32
N ALA A 293 21.22 21.26 21.59
CA ALA A 293 20.59 21.62 22.86
C ALA A 293 19.27 20.87 23.13
N VAL A 294 18.55 20.50 22.06
CA VAL A 294 17.23 19.84 22.14
C VAL A 294 17.33 18.31 22.14
N LEU A 295 18.48 17.75 21.74
CA LEU A 295 18.71 16.31 21.65
C LEU A 295 18.53 15.56 22.99
N PRO A 296 19.09 16.02 24.13
CA PRO A 296 18.92 15.33 25.42
C PRO A 296 17.46 15.10 25.78
N SER A 297 16.62 16.14 25.66
CA SER A 297 15.18 16.03 25.92
C SER A 297 14.48 14.98 25.03
N HIS A 298 14.91 14.83 23.77
CA HIS A 298 14.35 13.79 22.89
C HIS A 298 14.81 12.38 23.30
N LEU A 299 16.04 12.25 23.82
CA LEU A 299 16.56 10.99 24.34
C LEU A 299 15.88 10.61 25.67
N ASP A 300 15.63 11.56 26.56
CA ASP A 300 14.89 11.33 27.81
C ASP A 300 13.45 10.88 27.53
N ASN A 301 12.79 11.54 26.57
CA ASN A 301 11.48 11.10 26.10
C ASN A 301 11.53 9.69 25.49
N LEU A 302 12.61 9.35 24.77
CA LEU A 302 12.79 8.01 24.21
C LEU A 302 12.92 6.95 25.31
N VAL A 303 13.69 7.22 26.36
CA VAL A 303 13.81 6.34 27.54
C VAL A 303 12.45 6.16 28.22
N SER A 304 11.64 7.22 28.34
CA SER A 304 10.30 7.11 28.92
C SER A 304 9.34 6.23 28.10
N LEU A 305 9.59 6.06 26.80
CA LEU A 305 8.75 5.28 25.87
C LEU A 305 9.22 3.83 25.70
N LEU A 306 10.45 3.52 26.09
CA LEU A 306 11.09 2.22 25.92
C LEU A 306 11.58 1.72 27.29
N PRO A 307 10.78 0.87 27.98
CA PRO A 307 11.25 0.16 29.16
C PRO A 307 12.53 -0.60 28.80
N ASP A 308 13.51 -0.60 29.70
CA ASP A 308 14.83 -1.25 29.54
C ASP A 308 15.81 -0.59 28.56
N TYR A 309 15.44 0.52 27.91
CA TYR A 309 16.37 1.26 27.08
C TYR A 309 17.23 2.23 27.90
N LEU A 310 18.54 2.05 27.83
CA LEU A 310 19.52 3.00 28.34
C LEU A 310 20.21 3.69 27.17
N VAL A 311 20.30 5.03 27.24
CA VAL A 311 21.00 5.82 26.24
C VAL A 311 22.49 5.46 26.26
N PRO A 312 23.06 4.95 25.15
CA PRO A 312 24.48 4.68 25.08
C PRO A 312 25.28 5.97 25.29
N THR A 313 26.42 5.87 25.96
CA THR A 313 27.37 6.98 26.04
C THR A 313 27.75 7.44 24.63
N TYR A 314 27.64 8.74 24.37
CA TYR A 314 27.92 9.30 23.06
C TYR A 314 28.86 10.49 23.16
N SER A 315 29.74 10.63 22.17
CA SER A 315 30.56 11.81 21.98
C SER A 315 30.00 12.64 20.82
N THR A 316 30.16 13.96 20.91
CA THR A 316 29.80 14.91 19.84
C THR A 316 30.96 15.13 18.87
N THR A 317 32.16 14.72 19.26
CA THR A 317 33.42 14.82 18.51
C THR A 317 34.19 13.50 18.58
N PRO A 318 34.61 12.91 17.45
CA PRO A 318 34.47 13.39 16.07
C PRO A 318 33.03 13.27 15.54
N VAL A 319 32.66 14.15 14.59
CA VAL A 319 31.32 14.19 13.98
C VAL A 319 30.92 12.86 13.33
N SER A 320 31.89 12.06 12.90
CA SER A 320 31.67 10.70 12.37
C SER A 320 31.07 9.75 13.42
N GLU A 321 31.59 9.75 14.64
CA GLU A 321 31.08 8.93 15.75
C GLU A 321 29.70 9.41 16.18
N PHE A 322 29.51 10.72 16.27
CA PHE A 322 28.20 11.30 16.60
C PHE A 322 27.12 10.92 15.56
N LYS A 323 27.48 10.88 14.26
CA LYS A 323 26.59 10.38 13.21
C LYS A 323 26.23 8.91 13.37
N LEU A 324 27.17 8.07 13.78
CA LEU A 324 26.91 6.65 14.04
C LEU A 324 25.94 6.47 15.21
N PHE A 325 26.14 7.23 16.29
CA PHE A 325 25.19 7.29 17.40
C PHE A 325 23.80 7.72 16.93
N LEU A 326 23.66 8.85 16.24
CA LEU A 326 22.33 9.30 15.77
C LEU A 326 21.66 8.28 14.82
N ARG A 327 22.44 7.56 14.00
CA ARG A 327 21.92 6.47 13.15
C ARG A 327 21.45 5.28 13.99
N SER A 328 22.16 4.89 15.04
CA SER A 328 21.73 3.80 15.91
C SER A 328 20.42 4.14 16.62
N GLN A 329 20.31 5.37 17.17
CA GLN A 329 19.07 5.89 17.74
C GLN A 329 17.93 5.89 16.73
N LYS A 330 18.21 6.35 15.51
CA LYS A 330 17.21 6.39 14.44
C LYS A 330 16.72 5.02 14.05
N ASN A 331 17.62 4.04 13.94
CA ASN A 331 17.27 2.68 13.57
C ASN A 331 16.41 2.04 14.66
N LEU A 332 16.76 2.21 15.94
CA LEU A 332 15.97 1.77 17.08
C LEU A 332 14.56 2.36 17.05
N VAL A 333 14.45 3.69 16.96
CA VAL A 333 13.15 4.39 16.91
C VAL A 333 12.34 3.96 15.70
N SER A 334 12.97 3.77 14.54
CA SER A 334 12.27 3.35 13.32
C SER A 334 11.73 1.93 13.46
N ALA A 335 12.52 1.00 13.99
CA ALA A 335 12.11 -0.38 14.23
C ALA A 335 10.94 -0.44 15.23
N PHE A 336 11.05 0.28 16.35
CA PHE A 336 9.99 0.33 17.36
C PHE A 336 8.71 1.02 16.85
N LEU A 337 8.84 2.05 16.02
CA LEU A 337 7.71 2.72 15.39
C LEU A 337 7.01 1.79 14.38
N SER A 338 7.76 0.97 13.64
CA SER A 338 7.21 -0.06 12.77
C SER A 338 6.42 -1.12 13.56
N THR A 339 6.94 -1.60 14.69
CA THR A 339 6.21 -2.58 15.52
C THR A 339 4.96 -1.96 16.14
N LYS A 340 5.05 -0.73 16.67
CA LYS A 340 3.90 -0.02 17.23
C LYS A 340 2.82 0.29 16.20
N PHE A 341 3.18 0.59 14.94
CA PHE A 341 2.18 0.73 13.89
C PHE A 341 1.50 -0.59 13.51
N ALA A 342 2.25 -1.69 13.47
CA ALA A 342 1.68 -3.01 13.22
C ALA A 342 0.71 -3.42 14.34
N GLN A 343 1.11 -3.18 15.60
CA GLN A 343 0.27 -3.41 16.78
C GLN A 343 -0.99 -2.53 16.72
N HIS A 344 -0.85 -1.21 16.61
CA HIS A 344 -2.00 -0.29 16.51
C HIS A 344 -2.97 -0.68 15.40
N PHE A 345 -2.46 -1.12 14.24
CA PHE A 345 -3.31 -1.57 13.15
C PHE A 345 -4.10 -2.83 13.53
N THR A 346 -3.44 -3.82 14.14
CA THR A 346 -4.06 -5.07 14.61
C THR A 346 -5.11 -4.78 15.66
N ASP A 347 -4.74 -4.03 16.72
CA ASP A 347 -5.63 -3.64 17.80
C ASP A 347 -6.85 -2.86 17.27
N SER A 348 -6.65 -1.97 16.29
CA SER A 348 -7.76 -1.23 15.66
C SER A 348 -8.69 -2.17 14.89
N VAL A 349 -8.15 -3.12 14.13
CA VAL A 349 -8.95 -4.10 13.38
C VAL A 349 -9.75 -4.97 14.34
N GLU A 350 -9.11 -5.49 15.39
CA GLU A 350 -9.76 -6.31 16.41
C GLU A 350 -10.86 -5.52 17.13
N TYR A 351 -10.54 -4.31 17.60
CA TYR A 351 -11.50 -3.43 18.29
C TYR A 351 -12.73 -3.13 17.42
N TYR A 352 -12.54 -2.67 16.19
CA TYR A 352 -13.68 -2.33 15.32
C TYR A 352 -14.42 -3.57 14.81
N THR A 353 -13.79 -4.74 14.76
CA THR A 353 -14.48 -6.00 14.47
C THR A 353 -15.39 -6.37 15.64
N ALA A 354 -14.83 -6.44 16.86
CA ALA A 354 -15.59 -6.75 18.06
C ALA A 354 -16.75 -5.76 18.29
N LEU A 355 -16.50 -4.45 18.09
CA LEU A 355 -17.51 -3.41 18.20
C LEU A 355 -18.65 -3.60 17.17
N ARG A 356 -18.33 -4.05 15.95
CA ARG A 356 -19.37 -4.35 14.95
C ARG A 356 -20.15 -5.60 15.31
N ASP A 357 -19.52 -6.64 15.85
CA ASP A 357 -20.21 -7.86 16.27
C ASP A 357 -21.17 -7.57 17.45
N GLU A 358 -20.74 -6.70 18.37
CA GLU A 358 -21.60 -6.17 19.43
C GLU A 358 -22.75 -5.34 18.85
N HIS A 359 -22.47 -4.41 17.93
CA HIS A 359 -23.52 -3.63 17.27
C HIS A 359 -24.50 -4.51 16.51
N PHE A 360 -24.04 -5.57 15.85
CA PHE A 360 -24.89 -6.52 15.14
C PHE A 360 -25.85 -7.21 16.10
N SER A 361 -25.36 -7.57 17.29
CA SER A 361 -26.15 -8.23 18.33
C SER A 361 -27.12 -7.28 19.05
N THR A 362 -26.75 -6.01 19.21
CA THR A 362 -27.50 -5.02 20.02
C THR A 362 -28.46 -4.18 19.20
N SER A 363 -28.08 -3.74 17.99
CA SER A 363 -28.92 -2.95 17.10
C SER A 363 -28.40 -2.96 15.65
N LEU A 364 -29.23 -3.50 14.75
CA LEU A 364 -28.91 -3.58 13.32
C LEU A 364 -28.64 -2.19 12.70
N GLY A 365 -29.32 -1.15 13.19
CA GLY A 365 -29.11 0.24 12.72
C GLY A 365 -27.72 0.77 13.04
N THR A 366 -27.23 0.57 14.27
CA THR A 366 -25.88 0.99 14.70
C THR A 366 -24.78 0.16 14.05
N PHE A 367 -25.07 -1.09 13.70
CA PHE A 367 -24.19 -1.91 12.88
C PHE A 367 -24.05 -1.33 11.47
N ILE A 368 -25.18 -1.05 10.79
CA ILE A 368 -25.20 -0.48 9.44
C ILE A 368 -24.46 0.88 9.43
N ASP A 369 -24.73 1.76 10.40
CA ASP A 369 -24.07 3.06 10.50
C ASP A 369 -22.54 2.93 10.64
N SER A 370 -22.07 2.00 11.47
CA SER A 370 -20.64 1.70 11.69
C SER A 370 -19.98 1.05 10.47
N ALA A 371 -20.67 0.11 9.83
CA ALA A 371 -20.19 -0.59 8.64
C ALA A 371 -20.04 0.37 7.44
N LEU A 372 -20.99 1.28 7.28
CA LEU A 372 -21.00 2.26 6.19
C LEU A 372 -20.12 3.49 6.47
N SER A 373 -19.54 3.60 7.67
CA SER A 373 -18.73 4.76 8.10
C SER A 373 -19.46 6.10 7.88
N ILE A 374 -20.77 6.11 8.11
CA ILE A 374 -21.61 7.30 7.92
C ILE A 374 -21.49 8.15 9.19
N GLU A 375 -20.80 9.29 9.12
CA GLU A 375 -20.94 10.34 10.13
C GLU A 375 -22.35 10.94 9.99
N LYS A 376 -23.28 10.52 10.85
CA LYS A 376 -24.54 11.25 11.00
C LYS A 376 -24.21 12.61 11.61
N ARG A 377 -24.57 13.68 10.91
CA ARG A 377 -24.58 15.02 11.49
C ARG A 377 -25.71 15.07 12.53
N SER A 378 -25.39 14.70 13.76
CA SER A 378 -26.31 14.87 14.89
C SER A 378 -26.18 16.29 15.43
N ILE A 379 -27.29 17.01 15.51
CA ILE A 379 -27.38 18.17 16.39
C ILE A 379 -27.65 17.60 17.79
N VAL A 380 -26.65 17.68 18.64
CA VAL A 380 -26.74 17.31 20.04
C VAL A 380 -27.43 18.48 20.76
N LEU A 381 -28.72 18.36 21.02
CA LEU A 381 -29.55 19.38 21.69
C LEU A 381 -29.37 19.33 23.22
N ASP A 382 -28.13 19.28 23.70
CA ASP A 382 -27.85 19.24 25.15
C ASP A 382 -27.95 20.61 25.80
N ARG A 383 -28.11 21.66 24.98
CA ARG A 383 -28.12 23.04 25.42
C ARG A 383 -29.13 23.85 24.62
N VAL A 384 -30.14 24.36 25.30
CA VAL A 384 -31.16 25.24 24.70
C VAL A 384 -30.99 26.62 25.30
N LEU A 385 -30.80 27.64 24.45
CA LEU A 385 -30.81 29.02 24.86
C LEU A 385 -32.26 29.52 24.86
N VAL A 386 -32.82 29.73 26.04
CA VAL A 386 -34.18 30.27 26.20
C VAL A 386 -34.07 31.70 26.69
N VAL A 387 -34.84 32.61 26.10
CA VAL A 387 -34.94 33.99 26.60
C VAL A 387 -36.14 34.04 27.55
N LEU A 388 -35.85 34.03 28.85
CA LEU A 388 -36.82 34.31 29.90
C LEU A 388 -36.57 35.74 30.37
N ASP A 389 -37.61 36.57 30.39
CA ASP A 389 -37.56 37.96 30.89
C ASP A 389 -36.43 38.82 30.28
N LEU A 390 -36.24 38.72 28.95
CA LEU A 390 -35.20 39.43 28.18
C LEU A 390 -33.75 39.05 28.56
N ILE A 391 -33.55 38.04 29.40
CA ILE A 391 -32.24 37.52 29.77
C ILE A 391 -32.02 36.17 29.07
N PRO A 392 -31.02 36.06 28.17
CA PRO A 392 -30.70 34.79 27.54
C PRO A 392 -30.12 33.82 28.58
N THR A 393 -30.87 32.76 28.86
CA THR A 393 -30.52 31.72 29.84
C THR A 393 -30.22 30.40 29.12
N LEU A 394 -29.05 29.82 29.39
CA LEU A 394 -28.62 28.57 28.78
C LEU A 394 -29.06 27.38 29.65
N LEU A 395 -30.04 26.62 29.19
CA LEU A 395 -30.43 25.37 29.83
C LEU A 395 -29.42 24.28 29.49
N THR A 396 -28.88 23.60 30.50
CA THR A 396 -27.85 22.55 30.34
C THR A 396 -28.25 21.22 31.01
N ASP A 397 -29.34 21.22 31.78
CA ASP A 397 -29.87 20.03 32.46
C ASP A 397 -30.94 19.36 31.58
N PRO A 398 -30.80 18.05 31.26
CA PRO A 398 -31.78 17.30 30.48
C PRO A 398 -33.22 17.35 31.05
N SER A 399 -33.37 17.53 32.36
CA SER A 399 -34.68 17.65 33.04
C SER A 399 -35.47 18.87 32.57
N ASN A 400 -34.74 19.93 32.21
CA ASN A 400 -35.28 21.24 31.86
C ASN A 400 -35.47 21.41 30.34
N ILE A 401 -35.03 20.42 29.56
CA ILE A 401 -35.15 20.35 28.10
C ILE A 401 -36.17 19.24 27.80
N LYS A 402 -37.46 19.54 27.95
CA LYS A 402 -38.56 18.64 27.60
C LYS A 402 -39.44 19.24 26.52
#